data_AF-A0A0T9RT15-F1
#
_entry.id   AF-A0A0T9RT15-F1
#
_cell.length_a   1.000
_cell.length_b   1.000
_cell.length_c   1.000
_cell.angle_alpha   90.00
_cell.angle_beta   90.00
_cell.angle_gamma   90.00
#
_symmetry.space_group_name_H-M   'P 1'
#
loop_
_entity.id
_entity.type
_entity.pdbx_description
1 polymer ?
#
loop_
_entity_poly.entity_id
_entity_poly.type
_entity_poly.pdbx_seq_one_letter_code
_entity_poly.pdbx_strand_id
1 'polypeptide(L)'
;MIQNPKVIVLERNKSGSYAIAITDGSDNFSDALLAVSVKLRDNTDSLESMMEAALCYAAQRILQLEKGGYSPPPSGEPKAVGGTGAQAVSPHP
;
A
#
# COMPACT_ATOMS: atom_id res chain seq x y z
N MET A 1 12.03 1.11 20.73
CA MET A 1 12.75 0.74 19.50
C MET A 1 12.34 -0.69 19.17
N ILE A 2 11.96 -0.98 17.93
CA ILE A 2 11.51 -2.34 17.53
C ILE A 2 12.75 -3.21 17.34
N GLN A 3 12.78 -4.39 17.94
CA GLN A 3 13.95 -5.28 17.89
C GLN A 3 13.77 -6.38 16.86
N ASN A 4 12.55 -6.87 16.68
CA ASN A 4 12.20 -7.92 15.74
C ASN A 4 10.94 -7.56 14.94
N PRO A 5 11.02 -6.60 13.99
CA PRO A 5 9.85 -6.10 13.30
C PRO A 5 9.20 -7.21 12.47
N LYS A 6 7.93 -7.47 12.72
CA LYS A 6 7.11 -8.36 11.90
C LYS A 6 5.84 -7.64 11.43
N VAL A 7 5.52 -7.78 10.15
CA VAL A 7 4.34 -7.17 9.54
C VAL A 7 3.25 -8.23 9.40
N ILE A 8 2.06 -7.94 9.93
CA ILE A 8 0.89 -8.80 9.80
C ILE A 8 -0.12 -8.08 8.91
N VAL A 9 -0.56 -8.74 7.84
CA VAL A 9 -1.59 -8.22 6.94
C VAL A 9 -2.80 -9.14 6.97
N LEU A 10 -3.97 -8.59 7.27
CA LEU A 10 -5.25 -9.29 7.21
C LEU A 10 -6.18 -8.61 6.21
N GLU A 11 -6.66 -9.38 5.23
CA GLU A 11 -7.72 -8.93 4.33
C GLU A 11 -9.09 -9.00 5.03
N ARG A 12 -9.82 -7.87 5.02
CA ARG A 12 -11.16 -7.76 5.60
C ARG A 12 -12.22 -7.89 4.51
N ASN A 13 -13.04 -8.94 4.61
CA ASN A 13 -14.26 -9.16 3.82
C ASN A 13 -14.09 -9.10 2.29
N LYS A 14 -12.92 -9.46 1.73
CA LYS A 14 -12.62 -9.45 0.28
C LYS A 14 -12.94 -8.12 -0.42
N SER A 15 -12.99 -7.02 0.33
CA SER A 15 -13.53 -5.73 -0.11
C SER A 15 -12.45 -4.71 -0.48
N GLY A 16 -11.20 -5.15 -0.63
CA GLY A 16 -10.06 -4.24 -0.78
C GLY A 16 -9.76 -3.44 0.51
N SER A 17 -10.18 -3.96 1.66
CA SER A 17 -9.84 -3.40 2.97
C SER A 17 -8.85 -4.31 3.70
N TYR A 18 -7.84 -3.71 4.32
CA TYR A 18 -6.77 -4.43 4.99
C TYR A 18 -6.57 -3.87 6.40
N ALA A 19 -6.32 -4.77 7.35
CA ALA A 19 -5.67 -4.42 8.60
C ALA A 19 -4.18 -4.75 8.48
N ILE A 20 -3.34 -3.76 8.77
CA ILE A 20 -1.88 -3.89 8.74
C ILE A 20 -1.40 -3.61 10.16
N ALA A 21 -0.60 -4.51 10.72
CA ALA A 21 0.06 -4.30 12.01
C ALA A 21 1.56 -4.53 11.93
N ILE A 22 2.32 -3.81 12.75
CA ILE A 22 3.73 -4.02 12.99
C ILE A 22 3.90 -4.47 14.44
N THR A 23 4.49 -5.65 14.63
CA THR A 23 4.73 -6.30 15.92
C THR A 23 6.22 -6.39 16.23
N ASP A 24 6.58 -6.68 17.47
CA ASP A 24 7.96 -6.95 17.91
C ASP A 24 8.22 -8.47 17.94
N GLY A 25 7.83 -9.13 16.86
CA GLY A 25 8.16 -10.52 16.58
C GLY A 25 7.01 -11.49 16.80
N SER A 26 5.88 -11.05 17.37
CA SER A 26 4.73 -11.94 17.49
C SER A 26 4.00 -12.15 16.16
N ASP A 27 3.40 -13.33 16.03
CA ASP A 27 2.54 -13.73 14.92
C ASP A 27 1.08 -13.24 15.08
N ASN A 28 0.81 -12.49 16.14
CA ASN A 28 -0.53 -12.02 16.49
C ASN A 28 -0.49 -10.54 16.87
N PHE A 29 -1.59 -9.97 17.36
CA PHE A 29 -1.66 -8.53 17.66
C PHE A 29 -1.26 -8.18 19.10
N SER A 30 -0.73 -9.11 19.89
CA SER A 30 -0.52 -8.93 21.34
C SER A 30 0.52 -7.87 21.69
N ASP A 31 1.53 -7.70 20.85
CA ASP A 31 2.63 -6.74 20.96
C ASP A 31 2.61 -5.75 19.77
N ALA A 32 1.45 -5.53 19.16
CA ALA A 32 1.33 -4.60 18.04
C ALA A 32 1.71 -3.18 18.47
N LEU A 33 2.72 -2.63 17.81
CA LEU A 33 3.24 -1.28 18.05
C LEU A 33 2.59 -0.24 17.14
N LEU A 34 2.15 -0.68 15.96
CA LEU A 34 1.36 0.12 15.03
C LEU A 34 0.30 -0.77 14.41
N ALA A 35 -0.94 -0.28 14.35
CA ALA A 35 -2.02 -0.94 13.63
C ALA A 35 -2.81 0.09 12.83
N VAL A 36 -3.02 -0.18 11.55
CA VAL A 36 -3.75 0.69 10.64
C VAL A 36 -4.81 -0.12 9.91
N SER A 37 -6.01 0.44 9.81
CA SER A 37 -7.06 -0.09 8.94
C SER A 37 -7.11 0.78 7.70
N VAL A 38 -6.88 0.19 6.54
CA VAL A 38 -6.95 0.88 5.25
C VAL A 38 -8.08 0.31 4.41
N LYS A 39 -8.69 1.16 3.60
CA LYS A 39 -9.72 0.77 2.66
C LYS A 39 -9.46 1.53 1.38
N LEU A 40 -9.42 0.83 0.25
CA LEU A 40 -9.34 1.49 -1.04
C LEU A 40 -10.63 2.30 -1.27
N ARG A 41 -10.51 3.61 -1.47
CA ARG A 41 -11.63 4.51 -1.78
C ARG A 41 -11.51 4.97 -3.22
N ASP A 42 -12.62 5.03 -3.93
CA ASP A 42 -12.61 5.23 -5.38
C ASP A 42 -12.40 6.68 -5.83
N ASN A 43 -12.38 7.67 -4.94
CA ASN A 43 -12.28 9.06 -5.38
C ASN A 43 -11.94 10.00 -4.24
N THR A 44 -10.75 10.61 -4.28
CA THR A 44 -10.37 11.87 -3.60
C THR A 44 -8.90 12.12 -3.88
N ASP A 45 -8.54 13.28 -4.46
CA ASP A 45 -7.15 13.70 -4.71
C ASP A 45 -6.43 14.16 -3.43
N SER A 46 -6.76 13.56 -2.28
CA SER A 46 -6.16 13.90 -1.00
C SER A 46 -4.89 13.09 -0.77
N LEU A 47 -3.93 13.69 -0.05
CA LEU A 47 -2.73 12.98 0.40
C LEU A 47 -3.06 11.72 1.20
N GLU A 48 -4.10 11.78 2.03
CA GLU A 48 -4.60 10.64 2.81
C GLU A 48 -5.06 9.50 1.89
N SER A 49 -5.81 9.81 0.83
CA SER A 49 -6.30 8.83 -0.14
C SER A 49 -5.15 8.18 -0.92
N MET A 50 -4.13 8.96 -1.30
CA MET A 50 -2.92 8.42 -1.93
C MET A 50 -2.16 7.48 -0.98
N MET A 51 -2.04 7.85 0.30
CA MET A 51 -1.39 7.00 1.31
C MET A 51 -2.19 5.72 1.58
N GLU A 52 -3.52 5.80 1.70
CA GLU A 52 -4.40 4.63 1.84
C GLU A 52 -4.24 3.68 0.63
N ALA A 53 -4.21 4.21 -0.59
CA ALA A 53 -4.02 3.42 -1.80
C ALA A 53 -2.64 2.72 -1.83
N ALA A 54 -1.57 3.44 -1.46
CA ALA A 54 -0.21 2.89 -1.37
C ALA A 54 -0.13 1.75 -0.33
N LEU A 55 -0.77 1.92 0.83
CA LEU A 55 -0.83 0.90 1.87
C LEU A 55 -1.64 -0.33 1.43
N CYS A 56 -2.77 -0.12 0.74
CA CYS A 56 -3.54 -1.22 0.14
C CYS A 56 -2.71 -2.01 -0.89
N TYR A 57 -1.96 -1.32 -1.75
CA TYR A 57 -1.06 -1.97 -2.72
C TYR A 57 0.03 -2.80 -2.01
N ALA A 58 0.69 -2.22 -0.99
CA ALA A 58 1.70 -2.92 -0.21
C ALA A 58 1.12 -4.17 0.49
N ALA A 59 -0.05 -4.05 1.11
CA ALA A 59 -0.75 -5.15 1.75
C ALA A 59 -1.07 -6.30 0.77
N GLN A 60 -1.62 -5.98 -0.39
CA GLN A 60 -1.88 -6.97 -1.45
C GLN A 60 -0.60 -7.65 -1.89
N ARG A 61 0.48 -6.89 -2.06
CA ARG A 61 1.76 -7.43 -2.51
C ARG A 61 2.37 -8.38 -1.50
N ILE A 62 2.33 -8.05 -0.21
CA ILE A 62 2.77 -8.94 0.88
C ILE A 62 2.00 -10.25 0.83
N LEU A 63 0.66 -10.20 0.77
CA LEU A 63 -0.18 -11.40 0.71
C LEU A 63 0.08 -12.26 -0.54
N GLN A 64 0.41 -11.65 -1.68
CA GLN A 64 0.78 -12.39 -2.88
C GLN A 64 2.13 -13.12 -2.72
N LEU A 65 3.12 -12.45 -2.13
CA LEU A 65 4.45 -13.01 -1.90
C LEU A 65 4.40 -14.17 -0.90
N GLU A 66 3.62 -14.05 0.18
CA GLU A 66 3.42 -15.13 1.17
C GLU A 66 2.79 -16.38 0.57
N LYS A 67 1.92 -16.22 -0.44
CA LYS A 67 1.30 -17.34 -1.18
C LYS A 67 2.25 -17.99 -2.20
N GLY A 68 3.51 -17.58 -2.28
CA GLY A 68 4.47 -18.05 -3.28
C GLY A 68 4.34 -17.38 -4.65
N GLY A 69 3.54 -16.31 -4.76
CA GLY A 69 3.38 -15.52 -5.98
C GLY A 69 4.56 -14.57 -6.19
N TYR A 70 5.73 -15.11 -6.53
CA TYR A 70 6.85 -14.27 -6.96
C TYR A 70 6.70 -13.93 -8.44
N SER A 71 6.30 -12.69 -8.72
CA SER A 71 6.66 -12.03 -9.98
C SER A 71 7.81 -11.09 -9.65
N PRO A 72 9.02 -11.22 -10.22
CA PRO A 72 10.04 -10.20 -10.05
C PRO A 72 9.45 -8.84 -10.44
N PRO A 73 9.86 -7.73 -9.81
CA PRO A 73 9.52 -6.41 -10.32
C PRO A 73 9.88 -6.40 -11.82
N PRO A 74 9.05 -5.79 -12.69
CA PRO A 74 9.38 -5.73 -14.11
C PRO A 74 10.81 -5.19 -14.23
N SER A 75 11.67 -5.91 -14.96
CA SER A 75 13.08 -5.58 -15.16
C SER A 75 13.27 -4.35 -16.06
N GLY A 76 12.39 -3.35 -15.92
CA GLY A 76 12.54 -2.04 -16.48
C GLY A 76 13.15 -1.15 -15.40
N GLU A 77 14.20 -0.43 -15.77
CA GLU A 77 14.73 0.69 -15.00
C GLU A 77 13.59 1.49 -14.35
N PRO A 78 13.76 2.00 -13.11
CA PRO A 78 12.75 2.83 -12.47
C PRO A 78 12.57 4.13 -13.26
N LYS A 79 11.74 4.08 -14.31
CA LYS A 79 11.17 5.28 -14.90
C LYS A 79 10.12 5.75 -13.90
N ALA A 80 10.49 6.76 -13.13
CA ALA A 80 9.52 7.61 -12.47
C ALA A 80 8.48 8.00 -13.54
N VAL A 81 7.24 7.54 -13.38
CA VAL A 81 6.11 8.07 -14.15
C VAL A 81 5.83 9.43 -13.52
N GLY A 82 6.62 10.41 -13.91
CA GLY A 82 6.33 11.81 -13.66
C GLY A 82 5.02 12.11 -14.37
N GLY A 83 3.96 12.30 -13.60
CA GLY A 83 2.75 12.92 -14.11
C GLY A 83 3.13 14.29 -14.62
N THR A 84 3.21 14.45 -15.95
CA THR A 84 3.32 15.76 -16.57
C THR A 84 2.01 16.48 -16.29
N GLY A 85 1.98 17.26 -15.22
CA GLY A 85 1.12 18.41 -15.11
C GLY A 85 1.49 19.41 -16.20
N ALA A 86 1.07 19.15 -17.42
CA ALA A 86 1.08 20.14 -18.48
C ALA A 86 -0.18 21.00 -18.30
N GLN A 87 -0.07 22.03 -17.45
CA GLN A 87 -0.82 23.25 -17.69
C GLN A 87 -0.29 23.92 -18.97
N ALA A 88 -1.17 24.69 -19.60
CA ALA A 88 -1.01 25.57 -20.76
C ALA A 88 -1.37 24.92 -22.10
N VAL A 89 -2.22 25.49 -22.96
CA VAL A 89 -3.07 26.69 -22.96
C VAL A 89 -3.99 26.50 -24.16
N SER A 90 -5.26 26.90 -24.05
CA SER A 90 -6.17 26.97 -25.20
C SER A 90 -5.66 27.98 -26.24
N PRO A 91 -5.92 27.74 -27.54
CA PRO A 91 -6.23 28.84 -28.43
C PRO A 91 -7.56 28.59 -29.14
N HIS A 92 -8.52 29.48 -28.86
CA HIS A 92 -9.47 30.01 -29.83
C HIS A 92 -9.19 31.52 -29.90
N PRO A 93 -9.47 32.24 -31.00
CA PRO A 93 -10.39 31.93 -32.09
C PRO A 93 -9.73 31.36 -33.35
#